data_AF-A0A2S4M069-F1
#
_entry.id   AF-A0A2S4M069-F1
#
_cell.length_a   1.000
_cell.length_b   1.000
_cell.length_c   1.000
_cell.angle_alpha   90.00
_cell.angle_beta   90.00
_cell.angle_gamma   90.00
#
_symmetry.space_group_name_H-M   'P 1'
#
loop_
_entity.id
_entity.type
_entity.pdbx_description
1 polymer ?
#
loop_
_entity_poly.entity_id
_entity_poly.type
_entity_poly.pdbx_seq_one_letter_code
_entity_poly.pdbx_strand_id
1 'polypeptide(L)'
;MGVTEALDETPHNHFMEAPQPAAVRPAPPQLVRATAAAAARQALPATATAPDDAALTARTMAQQAMTLDALKEALAQFEGCALKATAKNLVFSDGNPAARLMLVGEAPGADEDRIGLPFVGRSGQLLDRMLAAIGLNRKEHVYIANLLPWRPPGNRTPTPQEVAICLPFIQRQIQLANPDILVCIGAPSAQGLLGLTGILASRGKWLEYDTGTRRIRAMATLHPAYLLRQPLQKRLAWRDLRALKAALDAKT
;
A
#
# COMPACT_ATOMS: atom_id res chain seq x y z
N MET A 1 38.83 25.32 30.18
CA MET A 1 37.73 26.32 30.05
C MET A 1 36.67 25.94 31.08
N GLY A 2 36.92 26.32 32.33
CA GLY A 2 36.04 26.07 33.47
C GLY A 2 35.17 27.29 33.74
N VAL A 3 33.94 27.05 34.19
CA VAL A 3 32.94 28.07 34.53
C VAL A 3 33.35 28.76 35.84
N THR A 4 33.32 30.09 35.87
CA THR A 4 33.89 30.94 36.95
C THR A 4 32.85 31.68 37.79
N GLU A 5 31.60 31.25 37.85
CA GLU A 5 30.60 31.88 38.71
C GLU A 5 29.77 30.83 39.48
N ALA A 6 29.83 30.91 40.80
CA ALA A 6 28.94 30.23 41.73
C ALA A 6 27.75 31.16 42.01
N LEU A 7 26.53 30.73 41.69
CA LEU A 7 25.34 31.59 41.73
C LEU A 7 24.74 31.76 43.13
N ASP A 8 25.06 30.91 44.11
CA ASP A 8 24.98 31.16 45.57
C ASP A 8 25.54 29.95 46.35
N GLU A 9 25.78 30.10 47.66
CA GLU A 9 26.25 29.02 48.56
C GLU A 9 25.11 28.32 49.31
N THR A 10 23.86 28.55 48.91
CA THR A 10 22.69 28.00 49.59
C THR A 10 22.20 26.71 48.92
N PRO A 11 22.15 25.57 49.62
CA PRO A 11 21.59 24.35 49.05
C PRO A 11 20.07 24.47 48.86
N HIS A 12 19.64 24.57 47.60
CA HIS A 12 18.21 24.61 47.23
C HIS A 12 17.63 23.20 47.13
N ASN A 13 16.65 22.88 47.99
CA ASN A 13 15.92 21.62 47.94
C ASN A 13 14.67 21.76 47.04
N HIS A 14 14.72 21.19 45.84
CA HIS A 14 13.63 21.25 44.85
C HIS A 14 12.45 20.28 45.12
N PHE A 15 12.47 19.52 46.22
CA PHE A 15 11.40 18.57 46.59
C PHE A 15 10.53 19.04 47.78
N MET A 16 10.72 20.27 48.29
CA MET A 16 9.84 20.84 49.31
C MET A 16 8.82 21.77 48.66
N GLU A 17 7.56 21.35 48.68
CA GLU A 17 6.42 22.09 48.17
C GLU A 17 6.10 23.31 49.06
N ALA A 18 6.07 24.50 48.45
CA ALA A 18 5.70 25.75 49.12
C ALA A 18 4.19 25.77 49.45
N PRO A 19 3.76 26.39 50.57
CA PRO A 19 2.36 26.44 50.95
C PRO A 19 1.52 27.23 49.93
N GLN A 20 0.48 26.59 49.40
CA GLN A 20 -0.50 27.20 48.50
C GLN A 20 -1.37 28.22 49.25
N PRO A 21 -1.60 29.43 48.70
CA PRO A 21 -2.60 30.35 49.25
C PRO A 21 -4.02 29.81 49.02
N ALA A 22 -4.89 30.02 50.02
CA ALA A 22 -6.27 29.55 50.03
C ALA A 22 -7.08 30.04 48.81
N ALA A 23 -7.70 29.10 48.10
CA ALA A 23 -8.57 29.38 46.95
C ALA A 23 -9.92 29.99 47.39
N VAL A 24 -10.22 31.18 46.87
CA VAL A 24 -11.55 31.79 46.93
C VAL A 24 -12.46 31.11 45.91
N ARG A 25 -13.60 30.54 46.33
CA ARG A 25 -14.60 29.94 45.44
C ARG A 25 -15.38 31.04 44.69
N PRO A 26 -15.40 31.07 43.35
CA PRO A 26 -16.37 31.87 42.62
C PRO A 26 -17.74 31.16 42.55
N ALA A 27 -18.81 31.96 42.53
CA ALA A 27 -20.19 31.51 42.39
C ALA A 27 -20.47 30.83 41.04
N PRO A 28 -21.44 29.91 40.95
CA PRO A 28 -21.76 29.22 39.70
C PRO A 28 -22.38 30.19 38.67
N PRO A 29 -21.96 30.13 37.39
CA PRO A 29 -22.58 30.92 36.33
C PRO A 29 -23.98 30.38 35.98
N GLN A 30 -24.95 31.29 35.87
CA GLN A 30 -26.30 30.98 35.39
C GLN A 30 -26.26 30.63 33.89
N LEU A 31 -26.90 29.51 33.52
CA LEU A 31 -27.04 29.10 32.12
C LEU A 31 -27.96 30.09 31.39
N VAL A 32 -27.37 30.94 30.55
CA VAL A 32 -28.12 31.71 29.55
C VAL A 32 -28.36 30.79 28.35
N ARG A 33 -29.62 30.48 28.08
CA ARG A 33 -30.05 29.60 26.98
C ARG A 33 -29.83 30.34 25.65
N ALA A 34 -28.71 30.06 24.99
CA ALA A 34 -28.44 30.58 23.65
C ALA A 34 -29.36 29.88 22.63
N THR A 35 -30.18 30.66 21.94
CA THR A 35 -30.95 30.23 20.78
C THR A 35 -29.99 29.96 19.63
N ALA A 36 -29.89 28.69 19.21
CA ALA A 36 -29.10 28.29 18.06
C ALA A 36 -29.77 28.80 16.77
N ALA A 37 -29.21 29.87 16.19
CA ALA A 37 -29.48 30.26 14.82
C ALA A 37 -28.96 29.16 13.88
N ALA A 38 -29.85 28.64 13.04
CA ALA A 38 -29.54 27.64 12.02
C ALA A 38 -28.63 28.25 10.95
N ALA A 39 -27.32 28.06 11.09
CA ALA A 39 -26.38 28.24 10.01
C ALA A 39 -26.41 26.99 9.13
N ALA A 40 -26.91 27.15 7.90
CA ALA A 40 -27.00 26.11 6.89
C ALA A 40 -25.60 25.51 6.63
N ARG A 41 -25.39 24.28 7.12
CA ARG A 41 -24.27 23.44 6.69
C ARG A 41 -24.54 23.03 5.25
N GLN A 42 -23.85 23.65 4.30
CA GLN A 42 -23.78 23.13 2.94
C GLN A 42 -23.19 21.71 3.01
N ALA A 43 -24.01 20.73 2.66
CA ALA A 43 -23.62 19.34 2.58
C ALA A 43 -22.57 19.18 1.48
N LEU A 44 -21.39 18.68 1.84
CA LEU A 44 -20.48 18.05 0.89
C LEU A 44 -21.26 16.92 0.19
N PRO A 45 -21.15 16.75 -1.14
CA PRO A 45 -21.90 15.71 -1.84
C PRO A 45 -21.49 14.33 -1.31
N ALA A 46 -22.42 13.67 -0.64
CA ALA A 46 -22.30 12.29 -0.22
C ALA A 46 -22.52 11.39 -1.44
N THR A 47 -21.44 11.03 -2.11
CA THR A 47 -21.42 9.91 -3.06
C THR A 47 -20.50 8.82 -2.54
N ALA A 48 -20.74 8.37 -1.31
CA ALA A 48 -20.22 7.09 -0.86
C ALA A 48 -21.29 6.04 -1.17
N THR A 49 -21.19 5.40 -2.34
CA THR A 49 -22.01 4.24 -2.69
C THR A 49 -21.81 3.15 -1.64
N ALA A 50 -22.82 2.33 -1.36
CA ALA A 50 -22.68 1.25 -0.39
C ALA A 50 -21.51 0.31 -0.81
N PRO A 51 -20.78 -0.30 0.16
CA PRO A 51 -19.59 -1.10 -0.13
C PRO A 51 -19.79 -2.19 -1.19
N ASP A 52 -20.97 -2.81 -1.19
CA ASP A 52 -21.32 -3.89 -2.12
C ASP A 52 -21.57 -3.36 -3.55
N ASP A 53 -22.19 -2.18 -3.68
CA ASP A 53 -22.43 -1.52 -4.96
C ASP A 53 -21.13 -1.07 -5.62
N ALA A 54 -20.18 -0.57 -4.82
CA ALA A 54 -18.86 -0.17 -5.30
C ALA A 54 -18.07 -1.37 -5.83
N ALA A 55 -18.09 -2.50 -5.13
CA ALA A 55 -17.44 -3.73 -5.57
C ALA A 55 -18.09 -4.35 -6.82
N LEU A 56 -19.43 -4.23 -6.97
CA LEU A 56 -20.12 -4.66 -8.18
C LEU A 56 -19.77 -3.75 -9.37
N THR A 57 -19.79 -2.44 -9.18
CA THR A 57 -19.41 -1.46 -10.20
C THR A 57 -17.96 -1.68 -10.66
N ALA A 58 -17.04 -1.91 -9.72
CA ALA A 58 -15.65 -2.23 -10.02
C ALA A 58 -15.52 -3.47 -10.91
N ARG A 59 -16.27 -4.54 -10.61
CA ARG A 59 -16.30 -5.76 -11.43
C ARG A 59 -16.79 -5.48 -12.85
N THR A 60 -17.89 -4.76 -13.00
CA THR A 60 -18.46 -4.42 -14.31
C THR A 60 -17.47 -3.59 -15.15
N MET A 61 -16.91 -2.53 -14.58
CA MET A 61 -15.94 -1.67 -15.28
C MET A 61 -14.67 -2.42 -15.66
N ALA A 62 -14.14 -3.26 -14.77
CA ALA A 62 -12.98 -4.09 -15.07
C ALA A 62 -13.27 -5.08 -16.22
N GLN A 63 -14.41 -5.76 -16.20
CA GLN A 63 -14.77 -6.73 -17.24
C GLN A 63 -14.96 -6.10 -18.63
N GLN A 64 -15.47 -4.86 -18.70
CA GLN A 64 -15.65 -4.13 -19.95
C GLN A 64 -14.33 -3.67 -20.60
N ALA A 65 -13.26 -3.51 -19.81
CA ALA A 65 -11.97 -3.07 -20.33
C ALA A 65 -11.29 -4.19 -21.13
N MET A 66 -11.08 -3.98 -22.43
CA MET A 66 -10.48 -4.97 -23.35
C MET A 66 -8.97 -4.82 -23.53
N THR A 67 -8.40 -3.69 -23.08
CA THR A 67 -6.97 -3.38 -23.15
C THR A 67 -6.48 -2.82 -21.82
N LEU A 68 -5.16 -2.85 -21.60
CA LEU A 68 -4.55 -2.25 -20.40
C LEU A 68 -4.83 -0.75 -20.31
N ASP A 69 -4.84 -0.04 -21.45
CA ASP A 69 -5.14 1.38 -21.49
C ASP A 69 -6.60 1.67 -21.14
N ALA A 70 -7.56 0.90 -21.70
CA ALA A 70 -8.96 1.01 -21.34
C ALA A 70 -9.20 0.69 -19.85
N LEU A 71 -8.44 -0.26 -19.29
CA LEU A 71 -8.52 -0.59 -17.86
C LEU A 71 -7.98 0.56 -17.00
N LYS A 72 -6.88 1.19 -17.42
CA LYS A 72 -6.31 2.38 -16.76
C LYS A 72 -7.30 3.55 -16.78
N GLU A 73 -7.95 3.80 -17.91
CA GLU A 73 -8.98 4.84 -18.05
C GLU A 73 -10.21 4.56 -17.16
N ALA A 74 -10.70 3.32 -17.18
CA ALA A 74 -11.80 2.90 -16.30
C ALA A 74 -11.45 3.11 -14.83
N LEU A 75 -10.23 2.75 -14.42
CA LEU A 75 -9.76 2.93 -13.05
C LEU A 75 -9.58 4.40 -12.68
N ALA A 76 -9.13 5.23 -13.61
CA ALA A 76 -9.02 6.68 -13.43
C ALA A 76 -10.39 7.35 -13.24
N GLN A 77 -11.46 6.80 -13.83
CA GLN A 77 -12.84 7.29 -13.70
C GLN A 77 -13.62 6.66 -12.55
N PHE A 78 -13.11 5.58 -11.94
CA PHE A 78 -13.80 4.89 -10.87
C PHE A 78 -13.86 5.73 -9.59
N GLU A 79 -15.06 5.99 -9.06
CA GLU A 79 -15.27 6.79 -7.83
C GLU A 79 -15.63 5.95 -6.60
N GLY A 80 -15.73 4.61 -6.74
CA GLY A 80 -16.16 3.73 -5.66
C GLY A 80 -15.11 3.43 -4.58
N CYS A 81 -13.92 4.03 -4.64
CA CYS A 81 -12.85 3.83 -3.66
C CYS A 81 -12.47 5.14 -2.98
N ALA A 82 -12.66 5.21 -1.65
CA ALA A 82 -12.33 6.39 -0.85
C ALA A 82 -10.84 6.78 -0.92
N LEU A 83 -9.94 5.84 -1.23
CA LEU A 83 -8.51 6.11 -1.38
C LEU A 83 -8.21 7.09 -2.52
N LYS A 84 -9.04 7.11 -3.57
CA LYS A 84 -8.89 8.04 -4.69
C LYS A 84 -8.98 9.49 -4.25
N ALA A 85 -9.87 9.80 -3.30
CA ALA A 85 -10.03 11.16 -2.78
C ALA A 85 -8.82 11.64 -1.96
N THR A 86 -8.02 10.70 -1.43
CA THR A 86 -6.84 11.02 -0.61
C THR A 86 -5.51 10.91 -1.34
N ALA A 87 -5.46 10.16 -2.45
CA ALA A 87 -4.26 9.97 -3.24
C ALA A 87 -4.05 11.12 -4.22
N LYS A 88 -2.79 11.45 -4.50
CA LYS A 88 -2.44 12.48 -5.47
C LYS A 88 -2.49 11.94 -6.90
N ASN A 89 -2.02 10.73 -7.13
CA ASN A 89 -2.01 10.13 -8.45
C ASN A 89 -2.55 8.70 -8.45
N LEU A 90 -3.09 8.30 -9.60
CA LEU A 90 -3.30 6.90 -9.91
C LEU A 90 -1.96 6.24 -10.22
N VAL A 91 -1.62 5.17 -9.49
CA VAL A 91 -0.42 4.36 -9.72
C VAL A 91 -0.82 3.04 -10.36
N PHE A 92 -0.87 3.03 -11.69
CA PHE A 92 -1.40 1.89 -12.46
C PHE A 92 -0.39 0.76 -12.65
N SER A 93 0.75 1.06 -13.30
CA SER A 93 1.81 0.08 -13.56
C SER A 93 3.12 0.73 -14.00
N ASP A 94 4.17 -0.08 -14.10
CA ASP A 94 5.47 0.24 -14.69
C ASP A 94 6.10 -1.04 -15.29
N GLY A 95 7.17 -0.87 -16.08
CA GLY A 95 7.88 -1.95 -16.75
C GLY A 95 7.29 -2.34 -18.11
N ASN A 96 7.58 -3.56 -18.56
CA ASN A 96 7.15 -4.06 -19.86
C ASN A 96 5.77 -4.75 -19.76
N PRO A 97 4.70 -4.23 -20.39
CA PRO A 97 3.37 -4.85 -20.36
C PRO A 97 3.31 -6.22 -21.05
N ALA A 98 4.28 -6.55 -21.91
CA ALA A 98 4.41 -7.86 -22.55
C ALA A 98 5.38 -8.81 -21.79
N ALA A 99 5.80 -8.43 -20.58
CA ALA A 99 6.71 -9.25 -19.79
C ALA A 99 6.08 -10.58 -19.35
N ARG A 100 6.89 -11.63 -19.36
CA ARG A 100 6.51 -12.97 -18.89
C ARG A 100 6.37 -13.03 -17.36
N LEU A 101 6.93 -12.07 -16.64
CA LEU A 101 6.89 -11.97 -15.18
C LEU A 101 6.09 -10.75 -14.76
N MET A 102 5.03 -10.95 -13.98
CA MET A 102 4.30 -9.88 -13.32
C MET A 102 4.57 -9.87 -11.82
N LEU A 103 4.85 -8.68 -11.28
CA LEU A 103 5.07 -8.42 -9.87
C LEU A 103 3.92 -7.59 -9.32
N VAL A 104 3.28 -8.05 -8.25
CA VAL A 104 2.18 -7.30 -7.61
C VAL A 104 2.51 -7.00 -6.15
N GLY A 105 2.64 -5.72 -5.82
CA GLY A 105 2.83 -5.21 -4.47
C GLY A 105 1.52 -4.94 -3.72
N GLU A 106 1.63 -4.31 -2.55
CA GLU A 106 0.51 -3.96 -1.68
C GLU A 106 -0.22 -2.70 -2.16
N ALA A 107 0.41 -1.54 -2.01
CA ALA A 107 -0.15 -0.24 -2.35
C ALA A 107 0.98 0.78 -2.56
N PRO A 108 0.71 1.94 -3.20
CA PRO A 108 1.70 3.00 -3.39
C PRO A 108 2.14 3.62 -2.06
N GLY A 109 3.41 3.95 -1.95
CA GLY A 109 3.95 4.81 -0.90
C GLY A 109 3.89 6.29 -1.30
N ALA A 110 4.52 7.14 -0.49
CA ALA A 110 4.50 8.59 -0.71
C ALA A 110 5.20 9.01 -2.03
N ASP A 111 6.31 8.36 -2.38
CA ASP A 111 7.04 8.66 -3.62
C ASP A 111 6.27 8.18 -4.84
N GLU A 112 5.69 6.98 -4.76
CA GLU A 112 4.85 6.40 -5.81
C GLU A 112 3.62 7.29 -6.07
N ASP A 113 2.92 7.70 -5.01
CA ASP A 113 1.76 8.59 -5.11
C ASP A 113 2.12 9.96 -5.67
N ARG A 114 3.32 10.47 -5.40
CA ARG A 114 3.78 11.74 -5.97
C ARG A 114 4.15 11.63 -7.45
N ILE A 115 4.73 10.51 -7.87
CA ILE A 115 5.28 10.29 -9.22
C ILE A 115 4.26 9.65 -10.17
N GLY A 116 3.32 8.87 -9.66
CA GLY A 116 2.36 8.09 -10.46
C GLY A 116 2.90 6.74 -10.95
N LEU A 117 4.02 6.26 -10.41
CA LEU A 117 4.64 4.99 -10.80
C LEU A 117 4.89 4.07 -9.60
N PRO A 118 4.67 2.75 -9.72
CA PRO A 118 4.87 1.80 -8.63
C PRO A 118 6.36 1.56 -8.34
N PHE A 119 6.67 1.33 -7.06
CA PHE A 119 8.02 0.96 -6.60
C PHE A 119 9.11 1.92 -7.11
N VAL A 120 8.98 3.22 -6.85
CA VAL A 120 9.99 4.24 -7.20
C VAL A 120 10.76 4.76 -5.97
N GLY A 121 10.22 4.55 -4.76
CA GLY A 121 10.88 4.90 -3.50
C GLY A 121 11.98 3.90 -3.10
N ARG A 122 12.39 3.95 -1.83
CA ARG A 122 13.48 3.10 -1.29
C ARG A 122 13.22 1.59 -1.43
N SER A 123 11.97 1.16 -1.24
CA SER A 123 11.56 -0.23 -1.47
C SER A 123 11.71 -0.62 -2.94
N GLY A 124 11.38 0.29 -3.85
CA GLY A 124 11.55 0.12 -5.29
C GLY A 124 13.01 -0.02 -5.72
N GLN A 125 13.89 0.83 -5.20
CA GLN A 125 15.33 0.71 -5.46
C GLN A 125 15.92 -0.61 -4.94
N LEU A 126 15.39 -1.16 -3.85
CA LEU A 126 15.77 -2.51 -3.41
C LEU A 126 15.20 -3.58 -4.35
N LEU A 127 13.96 -3.44 -4.82
CA LEU A 127 13.38 -4.35 -5.81
C LEU A 127 14.21 -4.39 -7.09
N ASP A 128 14.64 -3.23 -7.61
CA ASP A 128 15.47 -3.16 -8.81
C ASP A 128 16.82 -3.88 -8.60
N ARG A 129 17.45 -3.72 -7.44
CA ARG A 129 18.68 -4.46 -7.09
C ARG A 129 18.44 -5.97 -6.94
N MET A 130 17.29 -6.37 -6.42
CA MET A 130 16.89 -7.77 -6.31
C MET A 130 16.72 -8.41 -7.69
N LEU A 131 16.08 -7.71 -8.62
CA LEU A 131 15.93 -8.14 -10.02
C LEU A 131 17.29 -8.23 -10.72
N ALA A 132 18.11 -7.19 -10.58
CA ALA A 132 19.44 -7.15 -11.18
C ALA A 132 20.34 -8.31 -10.70
N ALA A 133 20.22 -8.73 -9.43
CA ALA A 133 20.97 -9.86 -8.88
C ALA A 133 20.63 -11.22 -9.51
N ILE A 134 19.49 -11.34 -10.21
CA ILE A 134 19.12 -12.51 -11.01
C ILE A 134 19.15 -12.24 -12.52
N GLY A 135 19.80 -11.16 -12.94
CA GLY A 135 19.97 -10.80 -14.36
C GLY A 135 18.72 -10.22 -15.01
N LEU A 136 17.75 -9.75 -14.24
CA LEU A 136 16.52 -9.12 -14.75
C LEU A 136 16.58 -7.61 -14.54
N ASN A 137 15.88 -6.87 -15.39
CA ASN A 137 15.67 -5.43 -15.20
C ASN A 137 14.20 -5.05 -15.39
N ARG A 138 13.84 -3.91 -14.79
CA ARG A 138 12.47 -3.39 -14.79
C ARG A 138 11.90 -3.16 -16.19
N LYS A 139 12.68 -2.58 -17.08
CA LYS A 139 12.20 -2.09 -18.39
C LYS A 139 11.89 -3.20 -19.38
N GLU A 140 12.61 -4.32 -19.31
CA GLU A 140 12.52 -5.38 -20.30
C GLU A 140 11.80 -6.62 -19.77
N HIS A 141 12.02 -6.96 -18.50
CA HIS A 141 11.75 -8.33 -18.01
C HIS A 141 10.51 -8.45 -17.14
N VAL A 142 9.97 -7.35 -16.61
CA VAL A 142 8.89 -7.41 -15.63
C VAL A 142 7.79 -6.38 -15.91
N TYR A 143 6.57 -6.75 -15.56
CA TYR A 143 5.44 -5.85 -15.42
C TYR A 143 5.13 -5.68 -13.94
N ILE A 144 5.05 -4.45 -13.45
CA ILE A 144 4.92 -4.14 -12.02
C ILE A 144 3.62 -3.38 -11.77
N ALA A 145 2.83 -3.86 -10.82
CA ALA A 145 1.61 -3.21 -10.36
C ALA A 145 1.44 -3.39 -8.84
N ASN A 146 0.36 -2.85 -8.28
CA ASN A 146 -0.03 -3.04 -6.88
C ASN A 146 -1.47 -3.54 -6.79
N LEU A 147 -1.79 -4.24 -5.70
CA LEU A 147 -3.14 -4.68 -5.39
C LEU A 147 -4.11 -3.49 -5.28
N LEU A 148 -3.66 -2.39 -4.69
CA LEU A 148 -4.37 -1.12 -4.67
C LEU A 148 -3.62 -0.10 -5.53
N PRO A 149 -4.32 0.69 -6.35
CA PRO A 149 -3.67 1.66 -7.25
C PRO A 149 -3.52 3.05 -6.62
N TRP A 150 -4.05 3.27 -5.41
CA TRP A 150 -4.00 4.52 -4.67
C TRP A 150 -3.39 4.32 -3.29
N ARG A 151 -2.68 5.35 -2.81
CA ARG A 151 -1.99 5.34 -1.53
C ARG A 151 -2.97 5.43 -0.35
N PRO A 152 -2.90 4.50 0.62
CA PRO A 152 -3.59 4.63 1.90
C PRO A 152 -3.03 5.80 2.73
N PRO A 153 -3.89 6.58 3.42
CA PRO A 153 -3.44 7.64 4.33
C PRO A 153 -2.43 7.13 5.36
N GLY A 154 -1.30 7.83 5.51
CA GLY A 154 -0.24 7.45 6.43
C GLY A 154 0.51 6.16 6.06
N ASN A 155 0.36 5.62 4.84
CA ASN A 155 0.91 4.33 4.43
C ASN A 155 0.46 3.17 5.34
N ARG A 156 -0.76 3.25 5.88
CA ARG A 156 -1.35 2.14 6.64
C ARG A 156 -1.58 0.93 5.74
N THR A 157 -1.70 -0.24 6.35
CA THR A 157 -2.15 -1.45 5.65
C THR A 157 -3.56 -1.22 5.08
N PRO A 158 -3.83 -1.67 3.84
CA PRO A 158 -5.15 -1.69 3.26
C PRO A 158 -6.18 -2.45 4.10
N THR A 159 -7.40 -1.94 4.14
CA THR A 159 -8.52 -2.66 4.76
C THR A 159 -9.05 -3.75 3.82
N PRO A 160 -9.71 -4.80 4.35
CA PRO A 160 -10.34 -5.83 3.52
C PRO A 160 -11.35 -5.26 2.51
N GLN A 161 -12.06 -4.20 2.89
CA GLN A 161 -13.03 -3.52 2.01
C GLN A 161 -12.35 -2.84 0.83
N GLU A 162 -11.26 -2.09 1.07
CA GLU A 162 -10.49 -1.45 0.00
C GLU A 162 -9.88 -2.49 -0.95
N VAL A 163 -9.39 -3.60 -0.41
CA VAL A 163 -8.91 -4.73 -1.21
C VAL A 163 -10.05 -5.31 -2.05
N ALA A 164 -11.23 -5.58 -1.48
CA ALA A 164 -12.36 -6.15 -2.19
C ALA A 164 -12.83 -5.27 -3.36
N ILE A 165 -12.77 -3.94 -3.21
CA ILE A 165 -13.12 -2.97 -4.25
C ILE A 165 -12.07 -2.97 -5.38
N CYS A 166 -10.77 -3.04 -5.06
CA CYS A 166 -9.69 -2.95 -6.05
C CYS A 166 -9.36 -4.30 -6.72
N LEU A 167 -9.69 -5.42 -6.08
CA LEU A 167 -9.35 -6.76 -6.53
C LEU A 167 -9.80 -7.06 -7.99
N PRO A 168 -11.02 -6.69 -8.43
CA PRO A 168 -11.44 -6.94 -9.81
C PRO A 168 -10.54 -6.28 -10.85
N PHE A 169 -10.03 -5.08 -10.56
CA PHE A 169 -9.16 -4.35 -11.49
C PHE A 169 -7.80 -5.04 -11.63
N ILE A 170 -7.14 -5.40 -10.53
CA ILE A 170 -5.84 -6.09 -10.62
C ILE A 170 -5.98 -7.49 -11.22
N GLN A 171 -7.08 -8.21 -10.96
CA GLN A 171 -7.36 -9.50 -11.60
C GLN A 171 -7.51 -9.33 -13.12
N ARG A 172 -8.26 -8.32 -13.57
CA ARG A 172 -8.36 -8.00 -15.00
C ARG A 172 -7.01 -7.57 -15.57
N GLN A 173 -6.23 -6.78 -14.83
CA GLN A 173 -4.90 -6.35 -15.25
C GLN A 173 -3.95 -7.54 -15.45
N ILE A 174 -3.99 -8.53 -14.55
CA ILE A 174 -3.24 -9.79 -14.70
C ILE A 174 -3.71 -10.55 -15.93
N GLN A 175 -5.03 -10.66 -16.14
CA GLN A 175 -5.61 -11.33 -17.31
C GLN A 175 -5.18 -10.67 -18.63
N LEU A 176 -5.19 -9.33 -18.69
CA LEU A 176 -4.82 -8.56 -19.89
C LEU A 176 -3.30 -8.55 -20.15
N ALA A 177 -2.49 -8.47 -19.09
CA ALA A 177 -1.03 -8.56 -19.21
C ALA A 177 -0.55 -9.97 -19.57
N ASN A 178 -1.37 -10.99 -19.30
CA ASN A 178 -1.14 -12.39 -19.64
C ASN A 178 0.27 -12.93 -19.30
N PRO A 179 0.79 -12.71 -18.07
CA PRO A 179 2.12 -13.14 -17.69
C PRO A 179 2.21 -14.67 -17.58
N ASP A 180 3.42 -15.23 -17.71
CA ASP A 180 3.70 -16.65 -17.46
C ASP A 180 3.87 -16.99 -15.98
N ILE A 181 4.33 -16.01 -15.19
CA ILE A 181 4.61 -16.12 -13.77
C ILE A 181 4.09 -14.87 -13.04
N LEU A 182 3.34 -15.09 -11.96
CA LEU A 182 2.86 -14.04 -11.05
C LEU A 182 3.62 -14.12 -9.72
N VAL A 183 4.19 -13.00 -9.26
CA VAL A 183 4.85 -12.92 -7.95
C VAL A 183 4.16 -11.86 -7.10
N CYS A 184 3.55 -12.30 -6.00
CA CYS A 184 2.99 -11.43 -4.99
C CYS A 184 4.08 -10.98 -4.01
N ILE A 185 4.29 -9.68 -3.91
CA ILE A 185 5.33 -9.06 -3.09
C ILE A 185 4.70 -8.55 -1.79
N GLY A 186 4.81 -9.35 -0.73
CA GLY A 186 4.25 -9.02 0.59
C GLY A 186 2.94 -9.74 0.91
N ALA A 187 2.49 -9.55 2.16
CA ALA A 187 1.33 -10.27 2.70
C ALA A 187 0.00 -9.84 2.06
N PRO A 188 -0.32 -8.55 1.89
CA PRO A 188 -1.63 -8.17 1.35
C PRO A 188 -1.86 -8.63 -0.08
N SER A 189 -0.86 -8.51 -0.97
CA SER A 189 -0.93 -9.06 -2.33
C SER A 189 -1.08 -10.58 -2.33
N ALA A 190 -0.34 -11.29 -1.46
CA ALA A 190 -0.41 -12.74 -1.38
C ALA A 190 -1.76 -13.22 -0.82
N GLN A 191 -2.34 -12.50 0.13
CA GLN A 191 -3.66 -12.80 0.67
C GLN A 191 -4.75 -12.51 -0.36
N GLY A 192 -4.72 -11.33 -0.99
CA GLY A 192 -5.76 -10.89 -1.93
C GLY A 192 -5.81 -11.70 -3.22
N LEU A 193 -4.65 -12.08 -3.76
CA LEU A 193 -4.57 -12.81 -5.03
C LEU A 193 -4.44 -14.33 -4.88
N LEU A 194 -3.73 -14.80 -3.86
CA LEU A 194 -3.42 -16.24 -3.71
C LEU A 194 -4.13 -16.89 -2.51
N GLY A 195 -4.90 -16.11 -1.72
CA GLY A 195 -5.56 -16.62 -0.51
C GLY A 195 -4.58 -17.04 0.60
N LEU A 196 -3.31 -16.64 0.52
CA LEU A 196 -2.28 -17.10 1.44
C LEU A 196 -2.23 -16.22 2.69
N THR A 197 -2.32 -16.85 3.85
CA THR A 197 -2.04 -16.22 5.15
C THR A 197 -0.64 -16.61 5.64
N GLY A 198 -0.02 -15.78 6.48
CA GLY A 198 1.31 -16.04 7.05
C GLY A 198 2.45 -16.04 6.02
N ILE A 199 2.85 -14.86 5.55
CA ILE A 199 3.83 -14.69 4.46
C ILE A 199 5.18 -15.41 4.68
N LEU A 200 5.65 -15.53 5.93
CA LEU A 200 6.91 -16.23 6.23
C LEU A 200 6.83 -17.74 5.98
N ALA A 201 5.66 -18.34 6.15
CA ALA A 201 5.44 -19.77 5.95
C ALA A 201 5.05 -20.11 4.50
N SER A 202 4.44 -19.17 3.78
CA SER A 202 3.93 -19.38 2.42
C SER A 202 4.88 -18.93 1.31
N ARG A 203 5.81 -18.03 1.59
CA ARG A 203 6.81 -17.53 0.62
C ARG A 203 7.60 -18.63 -0.09
N GLY A 204 7.94 -18.40 -1.35
CA GLY A 204 8.79 -19.28 -2.16
C GLY A 204 8.17 -20.61 -2.57
N LYS A 205 6.92 -20.89 -2.16
CA LYS A 205 6.15 -22.06 -2.61
C LYS A 205 5.47 -21.74 -3.93
N TRP A 206 5.59 -22.65 -4.89
CA TRP A 206 4.89 -22.56 -6.18
C TRP A 206 3.45 -23.03 -6.04
N LEU A 207 2.56 -22.28 -6.67
CA LEU A 207 1.12 -22.52 -6.74
C LEU A 207 0.65 -22.29 -8.17
N GLU A 208 -0.55 -22.74 -8.48
CA GLU A 208 -1.26 -22.32 -9.69
C GLU A 208 -2.14 -21.11 -9.40
N TYR A 209 -2.17 -20.18 -10.34
CA TYR A 209 -3.11 -19.05 -10.34
C TYR A 209 -3.95 -19.10 -11.61
N ASP A 210 -5.27 -19.06 -11.44
CA ASP A 210 -6.22 -18.99 -12.54
C ASP A 210 -6.44 -17.52 -12.94
N THR A 211 -6.01 -17.18 -14.16
CA THR A 211 -6.19 -15.84 -14.74
C THR A 211 -7.58 -15.63 -15.35
N GLY A 212 -8.42 -16.67 -15.37
CA GLY A 212 -9.68 -16.72 -16.10
C GLY A 212 -9.52 -17.10 -17.59
N THR A 213 -8.31 -17.04 -18.14
CA THR A 213 -8.00 -17.51 -19.51
C THR A 213 -7.08 -18.73 -19.51
N ARG A 214 -6.13 -18.78 -18.57
CA ARG A 214 -5.23 -19.93 -18.37
C ARG A 214 -4.73 -20.00 -16.93
N ARG A 215 -4.20 -21.17 -16.57
CA ARG A 215 -3.44 -21.33 -15.33
C ARG A 215 -1.98 -20.95 -15.52
N ILE A 216 -1.44 -20.20 -14.58
CA ILE A 216 -0.05 -19.74 -14.57
C ILE A 216 0.61 -20.10 -13.25
N ARG A 217 1.96 -20.08 -13.20
CA ARG A 217 2.69 -20.29 -11.96
C ARG A 217 2.63 -19.03 -11.12
N ALA A 218 2.36 -19.17 -9.83
CA ALA A 218 2.39 -18.08 -8.88
C ALA A 218 3.20 -18.43 -7.64
N MET A 219 3.79 -17.40 -7.02
CA MET A 219 4.39 -17.53 -5.70
C MET A 219 4.32 -16.20 -4.94
N ALA A 220 4.48 -16.27 -3.62
CA ALA A 220 4.63 -15.09 -2.78
C ALA A 220 6.09 -14.90 -2.35
N THR A 221 6.50 -13.66 -2.12
CA THR A 221 7.78 -13.32 -1.51
C THR A 221 7.67 -12.14 -0.53
N LEU A 222 8.77 -11.81 0.14
CA LEU A 222 8.81 -10.75 1.14
C LEU A 222 8.87 -9.37 0.49
N HIS A 223 8.11 -8.42 1.05
CA HIS A 223 8.10 -7.05 0.55
C HIS A 223 9.45 -6.35 0.79
N PRO A 224 10.03 -5.62 -0.18
CA PRO A 224 11.30 -4.91 -0.01
C PRO A 224 11.33 -3.98 1.20
N ALA A 225 10.24 -3.28 1.50
CA ALA A 225 10.13 -2.45 2.71
C ALA A 225 10.32 -3.25 4.01
N TYR A 226 9.84 -4.50 4.06
CA TYR A 226 10.10 -5.39 5.20
C TYR A 226 11.57 -5.81 5.26
N LEU A 227 12.21 -6.09 4.12
CA LEU A 227 13.63 -6.43 4.03
C LEU A 227 14.56 -5.27 4.39
N LEU A 228 14.13 -4.02 4.18
CA LEU A 228 14.85 -2.84 4.64
C LEU A 228 14.82 -2.72 6.17
N ARG A 229 13.68 -3.05 6.79
CA ARG A 229 13.54 -3.07 8.26
C ARG A 229 14.17 -4.30 8.92
N GLN A 230 14.18 -5.44 8.21
CA GLN A 230 14.73 -6.72 8.69
C GLN A 230 15.76 -7.29 7.71
N PRO A 231 16.98 -6.74 7.65
CA PRO A 231 18.00 -7.14 6.67
C PRO A 231 18.37 -8.62 6.71
N LEU A 232 18.30 -9.27 7.88
CA LEU A 232 18.59 -10.70 8.04
C LEU A 232 17.65 -11.59 7.20
N GLN A 233 16.45 -11.10 6.87
CA GLN A 233 15.47 -11.83 6.05
C GLN A 233 15.77 -11.77 4.55
N LYS A 234 16.75 -10.97 4.11
CA LYS A 234 17.18 -10.94 2.71
C LYS A 234 17.66 -12.30 2.20
N ARG A 235 18.23 -13.14 3.08
CA ARG A 235 18.62 -14.52 2.75
C ARG A 235 17.43 -15.35 2.28
N LEU A 236 16.26 -15.10 2.84
CA LEU A 236 15.04 -15.78 2.44
C LEU A 236 14.66 -15.28 1.06
N ALA A 237 14.53 -13.95 0.88
CA ALA A 237 14.14 -13.35 -0.40
C ALA A 237 15.05 -13.80 -1.56
N TRP A 238 16.35 -13.92 -1.30
CA TRP A 238 17.32 -14.45 -2.25
C TRP A 238 17.00 -15.88 -2.71
N ARG A 239 16.56 -16.77 -1.81
CA ARG A 239 16.15 -18.14 -2.19
C ARG A 239 14.96 -18.13 -3.15
N ASP A 240 13.98 -17.25 -2.92
CA ASP A 240 12.81 -17.13 -3.81
C ASP A 240 13.22 -16.59 -5.18
N LEU A 241 14.11 -15.59 -5.22
CA LEU A 241 14.61 -15.03 -6.48
C LEU A 241 15.37 -16.07 -7.30
N ARG A 242 16.17 -16.93 -6.64
CA ARG A 242 16.82 -18.05 -7.33
C ARG A 242 15.82 -19.06 -7.88
N ALA A 243 14.77 -19.39 -7.12
CA ALA A 243 13.70 -20.27 -7.59
C ALA A 243 12.95 -19.65 -8.78
N LEU A 244 12.70 -18.34 -8.74
CA LEU A 244 12.10 -17.56 -9.84
C LEU A 244 12.98 -17.61 -11.09
N LYS A 245 14.29 -17.35 -10.96
CA LYS A 245 15.22 -17.41 -12.09
C LYS A 245 15.21 -18.78 -12.74
N ALA A 246 15.31 -19.85 -11.94
CA ALA A 246 15.24 -21.22 -12.44
C ALA A 246 13.91 -21.51 -13.18
N ALA A 247 12.79 -20.96 -12.69
CA ALA A 247 11.49 -21.11 -13.33
C ALA A 247 11.36 -20.36 -14.66
N LEU A 248 11.98 -19.18 -14.79
CA LEU A 248 12.03 -18.41 -16.04
C LEU A 248 12.92 -19.08 -17.09
N ASP A 249 14.07 -19.60 -16.65
CA ASP A 249 15.02 -20.28 -17.53
C ASP A 249 14.46 -21.59 -18.08
N ALA A 250 13.70 -22.34 -17.28
CA ALA A 250 13.07 -23.59 -17.72
C ALA A 250 11.95 -23.40 -18.77
N LYS A 251 11.49 -22.18 -19.01
CA LYS A 251 10.52 -21.85 -20.06
C LYS A 251 11.15 -21.09 -21.25
N THR A 252 12.47 -21.02 -21.33
CA THR A 252 13.20 -20.48 -22.49
C THR A 252 13.67 -21.65 -23.34
#